data_AF-A0A927CP53-F1
#
_entry.id   AF-A0A927CP53-F1
#
_cell.length_a   1.000
_cell.length_b   1.000
_cell.length_c   1.000
_cell.angle_alpha   90.00
_cell.angle_beta   90.00
_cell.angle_gamma   90.00
#
_symmetry.space_group_name_H-M   'P 1'
#
loop_
_entity.id
_entity.type
_entity.pdbx_description
1 polymer ?
#
loop_
_entity_poly.entity_id
_entity_poly.type
_entity_poly.pdbx_seq_one_letter_code
_entity_poly.pdbx_strand_id
1 'polypeptide(L)'
;MREDHYQLLYQFVKWAGEQPHIEGVALIGSCADDESEEDSPLSFLIVSDRTNKTAEAIVRRFPFEPARLATKEEAGPLTSIRIEYAGGLEADYGIVDAARPLEPLHEAIADAALKGFKVLWENEELFGPIARFVARS
;
A
#
# COMPACT_ATOMS: atom_id res chain seq x y z
N MET A 1 -5.94 6.54 14.27
CA MET A 1 -5.95 5.15 13.72
C MET A 1 -6.38 4.14 14.79
N ARG A 2 -7.18 3.12 14.40
CA ARG A 2 -7.71 2.06 15.28
C ARG A 2 -6.67 0.96 15.58
N GLU A 3 -6.90 0.15 16.63
CA GLU A 3 -5.98 -0.93 17.05
C GLU A 3 -5.78 -2.00 15.97
N ASP A 4 -6.86 -2.41 15.30
CA ASP A 4 -6.86 -3.36 14.19
C ASP A 4 -6.05 -2.84 12.99
N HIS A 5 -6.10 -1.54 12.71
CA HIS A 5 -5.25 -0.92 11.69
C HIS A 5 -3.76 -1.01 12.03
N TYR A 6 -3.37 -0.72 13.27
CA TYR A 6 -1.97 -0.87 13.69
C TYR A 6 -1.50 -2.32 13.59
N GLN A 7 -2.36 -3.27 13.93
CA GLN A 7 -2.05 -4.69 13.81
C GLN A 7 -1.84 -5.10 12.36
N LEU A 8 -2.73 -4.71 11.44
CA LEU A 8 -2.58 -5.00 10.02
C LEU A 8 -1.31 -4.36 9.46
N LEU A 9 -1.10 -3.07 9.74
CA LEU A 9 0.09 -2.30 9.33
C LEU A 9 1.39 -3.00 9.73
N TYR A 10 1.52 -3.32 11.03
CA TYR A 10 2.72 -3.96 11.57
C TYR A 10 2.96 -5.34 10.93
N GLN A 11 1.92 -6.17 10.84
CA GLN A 11 2.05 -7.50 10.26
C GLN A 11 2.37 -7.43 8.77
N PHE A 12 1.76 -6.50 8.03
CA PHE A 12 1.97 -6.35 6.61
C PHE A 12 3.41 -5.90 6.31
N VAL A 13 3.90 -4.86 6.98
CA VAL A 13 5.28 -4.37 6.78
C VAL A 13 6.30 -5.46 7.11
N LYS A 14 6.09 -6.19 8.22
CA LYS A 14 6.97 -7.30 8.59
C LYS A 14 6.98 -8.40 7.52
N TRP A 15 5.79 -8.84 7.09
CA TRP A 15 5.66 -9.89 6.07
C TRP A 15 6.22 -9.44 4.71
N ALA A 16 5.99 -8.19 4.33
CA ALA A 16 6.46 -7.61 3.08
C ALA A 16 8.00 -7.53 3.05
N GLY A 17 8.64 -7.15 4.15
CA GLY A 17 10.11 -7.15 4.27
C GLY A 17 10.75 -8.54 4.16
N GLU A 18 9.99 -9.62 4.36
CA GLU A 18 10.44 -11.00 4.14
C GLU A 18 10.24 -11.46 2.68
N GLN A 19 9.57 -10.65 1.84
CA GLN A 19 9.34 -10.97 0.43
C GLN A 19 10.49 -10.40 -0.43
N PRO A 20 11.33 -11.24 -1.07
CA PRO A 20 12.50 -10.77 -1.81
C PRO A 20 12.18 -10.03 -3.12
N HIS A 21 10.90 -9.90 -3.46
CA HIS A 21 10.40 -9.27 -4.69
C HIS A 21 9.60 -8.00 -4.39
N ILE A 22 9.51 -7.62 -3.12
CA ILE A 22 8.95 -6.33 -2.69
C ILE A 22 10.14 -5.44 -2.33
N GLU A 23 10.19 -4.25 -2.89
CA GLU A 23 11.33 -3.33 -2.76
C GLU A 23 11.01 -2.14 -1.86
N GLY A 24 9.72 -1.83 -1.69
CA GLY A 24 9.29 -0.77 -0.80
C GLY A 24 7.79 -0.84 -0.50
N VAL A 25 7.42 -0.30 0.66
CA VAL A 25 6.05 -0.13 1.13
C VAL A 25 5.89 1.27 1.74
N ALA A 26 4.88 1.99 1.28
CA ALA A 26 4.40 3.23 1.86
C ALA A 26 2.92 3.10 2.25
N LEU A 27 2.51 3.88 3.23
CA LEU A 27 1.11 4.12 3.56
C LEU A 27 0.67 5.43 2.90
N ILE A 28 -0.50 5.43 2.28
CA ILE A 28 -1.11 6.60 1.65
C ILE A 28 -2.53 6.81 2.15
N GLY A 29 -3.09 7.99 1.94
CA GLY A 29 -4.44 8.33 2.38
C GLY A 29 -4.46 8.82 3.82
N SER A 30 -5.67 9.03 4.34
CA SER A 30 -5.86 9.63 5.66
C SER A 30 -5.26 8.80 6.79
N CYS A 31 -5.22 7.47 6.68
CA CYS A 31 -4.51 6.63 7.64
C CYS A 31 -3.00 6.89 7.72
N ALA A 32 -2.39 7.52 6.71
CA ALA A 32 -0.99 7.93 6.76
C ALA A 32 -0.77 9.27 7.47
N ASP A 33 -1.83 10.01 7.74
CA ASP A 33 -1.82 11.22 8.55
C ASP A 33 -2.07 10.86 10.02
N ASP A 34 -1.18 11.30 10.90
CA ASP A 34 -1.20 10.94 12.32
C ASP A 34 -2.39 11.59 13.07
N GLU A 35 -3.08 12.56 12.44
CA GLU A 35 -4.31 13.19 12.96
C GLU A 35 -5.61 12.50 12.53
N SER A 36 -5.54 11.43 11.73
CA SER A 36 -6.76 10.77 11.24
C SER A 36 -7.41 9.84 12.28
N GLU A 37 -8.64 10.21 12.66
CA GLU A 37 -9.60 9.38 13.40
C GLU A 37 -10.58 8.63 12.48
N GLU A 38 -10.29 8.49 11.18
CA GLU A 38 -11.25 7.93 10.23
C GLU A 38 -11.31 6.39 10.25
N ASP A 39 -12.52 5.87 10.04
CA ASP A 39 -12.82 4.48 9.63
C ASP A 39 -12.47 4.23 8.15
N SER A 40 -11.49 4.96 7.62
CA SER A 40 -11.05 4.85 6.23
C SER A 40 -10.20 3.58 6.04
N PRO A 41 -10.31 2.88 4.90
CA PRO A 41 -9.48 1.73 4.60
C PRO A 41 -7.98 2.05 4.65
N LEU A 42 -7.17 1.08 5.10
CA LEU A 42 -5.72 1.18 5.02
C LEU A 42 -5.27 1.06 3.56
N SER A 43 -4.62 2.10 3.02
CA SER A 43 -4.12 2.09 1.64
C SER A 43 -2.60 1.98 1.61
N PHE A 44 -2.08 0.86 1.12
CA PHE A 44 -0.67 0.62 0.90
C PHE A 44 -0.28 0.93 -0.54
N LEU A 45 0.88 1.55 -0.71
CA LEU A 45 1.59 1.62 -1.98
C LEU A 45 2.84 0.73 -1.91
N ILE A 46 2.98 -0.17 -2.85
CA ILE A 46 3.98 -1.24 -2.85
C ILE A 46 4.77 -1.18 -4.15
N VAL A 47 6.09 -1.14 -4.05
CA VAL A 47 7.00 -1.27 -5.20
C VAL A 47 7.50 -2.70 -5.26
N SER A 48 7.40 -3.35 -6.42
CA SER A 48 7.72 -4.77 -6.61
C SER A 48 8.25 -5.04 -8.02
N ASP A 49 9.27 -5.89 -8.15
CA ASP A 49 9.77 -6.37 -9.45
C ASP A 49 8.90 -7.50 -10.04
N ARG A 50 7.90 -7.97 -9.27
CA ARG A 50 6.98 -9.06 -9.65
C ARG A 50 5.55 -8.75 -9.23
N THR A 51 4.94 -7.71 -9.80
CA THR A 51 3.58 -7.21 -9.48
C THR A 51 2.54 -8.33 -9.30
N ASN A 52 2.40 -9.24 -10.28
CA ASN A 52 1.41 -10.33 -10.20
C ASN A 52 1.72 -11.34 -9.08
N LYS A 53 2.99 -11.63 -8.81
CA LYS A 53 3.41 -12.52 -7.73
C LYS A 53 3.14 -11.87 -6.38
N THR A 54 3.40 -10.58 -6.24
CA THR A 54 3.07 -9.80 -5.05
C THR A 54 1.56 -9.80 -4.81
N ALA A 55 0.75 -9.52 -5.83
CA ALA A 55 -0.71 -9.55 -5.73
C ALA A 55 -1.22 -10.93 -5.26
N GLU A 56 -0.73 -12.02 -5.86
CA GLU A 56 -1.10 -13.37 -5.44
C GLU A 56 -0.64 -13.67 -4.00
N ALA A 57 0.57 -13.26 -3.64
CA ALA A 57 1.12 -13.47 -2.30
C ALA A 57 0.32 -12.72 -1.23
N ILE A 58 -0.12 -11.49 -1.50
CA ILE A 58 -0.97 -10.72 -0.58
C ILE A 58 -2.29 -11.46 -0.34
N VAL A 59 -2.96 -11.91 -1.40
CA VAL A 59 -4.25 -12.59 -1.28
C VAL A 59 -4.13 -13.97 -0.61
N ARG A 60 -3.06 -14.72 -0.88
CA ARG A 60 -2.97 -16.15 -0.50
C ARG A 60 -2.01 -16.47 0.63
N ARG A 61 -1.07 -15.58 0.95
CA ARG A 61 0.08 -15.90 1.84
C ARG A 61 0.31 -14.88 2.94
N PHE A 62 -0.31 -13.70 2.89
CA PHE A 62 -0.22 -12.73 3.97
C PHE A 62 -0.98 -13.26 5.21
N PRO A 63 -0.30 -13.54 6.34
CA PRO A 63 -0.91 -14.23 7.47
C PRO A 63 -1.56 -13.25 8.45
N PHE A 64 -2.64 -12.61 8.02
CA PHE A 64 -3.49 -11.77 8.88
C PHE A 64 -4.81 -12.51 9.20
N GLU A 65 -5.93 -11.97 8.75
CA GLU A 65 -7.24 -12.61 8.82
C GLU A 65 -7.64 -13.21 7.47
N PRO A 66 -8.60 -14.16 7.45
CA PRO A 66 -9.17 -14.63 6.20
C PRO A 66 -9.81 -13.48 5.41
N ALA A 67 -9.48 -13.38 4.13
CA ALA A 67 -10.18 -12.50 3.21
C ALA A 67 -11.62 -12.99 3.04
N ARG A 68 -12.59 -12.13 3.33
CA ARG A 68 -14.00 -12.33 3.01
C ARG A 68 -14.26 -12.06 1.52
N LEU A 69 -13.67 -10.99 1.01
CA LEU A 69 -13.68 -10.61 -0.41
C LEU A 69 -12.31 -10.08 -0.80
N ALA A 70 -11.87 -10.40 -2.01
CA ALA A 70 -10.68 -9.83 -2.61
C ALA A 70 -10.99 -9.44 -4.06
N THR A 71 -10.77 -8.18 -4.40
CA THR A 71 -11.00 -7.62 -5.73
C THR A 71 -9.67 -7.14 -6.29
N LYS A 72 -9.38 -7.46 -7.55
CA LYS A 72 -8.20 -6.99 -8.28
C LYS A 72 -8.64 -6.03 -9.36
N GLU A 73 -8.02 -4.85 -9.41
CA GLU A 73 -8.22 -3.85 -10.45
C GLU A 73 -6.87 -3.41 -11.04
N GLU A 74 -6.84 -3.15 -12.35
CA GLU A 74 -5.66 -2.66 -13.04
C GLU A 74 -5.97 -1.26 -13.59
N ALA A 75 -5.24 -0.25 -13.11
CA ALA A 75 -5.40 1.16 -13.45
C ALA A 75 -4.06 1.74 -13.92
N GLY A 76 -3.81 1.66 -15.23
CA GLY A 76 -2.56 2.14 -15.83
C GLY A 76 -1.33 1.41 -15.25
N PRO A 77 -0.39 2.10 -14.59
CA PRO A 77 0.78 1.47 -13.97
C PRO A 77 0.49 0.79 -12.62
N LEU A 78 -0.71 0.98 -12.06
CA LEU A 78 -1.08 0.51 -10.73
C LEU A 78 -1.95 -0.75 -10.81
N THR A 79 -1.57 -1.78 -10.08
CA THR A 79 -2.44 -2.93 -9.78
C THR A 79 -2.95 -2.78 -8.36
N SER A 80 -4.24 -2.53 -8.17
CA SER A 80 -4.86 -2.48 -6.84
C SER A 80 -5.45 -3.85 -6.48
N ILE A 81 -5.21 -4.27 -5.25
CA ILE A 81 -5.91 -5.38 -4.61
C ILE A 81 -6.67 -4.83 -3.41
N ARG A 82 -7.99 -4.85 -3.44
CA ARG A 82 -8.81 -4.52 -2.28
C ARG A 82 -9.22 -5.79 -1.55
N ILE A 83 -8.99 -5.83 -0.24
CA ILE A 83 -9.37 -6.95 0.62
C ILE A 83 -10.30 -6.46 1.73
N GLU A 84 -11.47 -7.10 1.82
CA GLU A 84 -12.32 -7.06 3.00
C GLU A 84 -11.98 -8.27 3.87
N TYR A 85 -11.52 -8.05 5.10
CA TYR A 85 -11.20 -9.10 6.04
C TYR A 85 -12.42 -9.56 6.83
N ALA A 86 -12.36 -10.78 7.38
CA ALA A 86 -13.44 -11.35 8.17
C ALA A 86 -13.86 -10.47 9.38
N GLY A 87 -12.91 -9.77 10.00
CA GLY A 87 -13.15 -8.80 11.08
C GLY A 87 -13.81 -7.48 10.65
N GLY A 88 -14.11 -7.30 9.35
CA GLY A 88 -14.71 -6.08 8.80
C GLY A 88 -13.71 -4.98 8.47
N LEU A 89 -12.41 -5.25 8.62
CA LEU A 89 -11.34 -4.35 8.21
C LEU A 89 -11.19 -4.35 6.70
N GLU A 90 -10.95 -3.19 6.11
CA GLU A 90 -10.67 -3.05 4.69
C GLU A 90 -9.25 -2.54 4.45
N ALA A 91 -8.56 -3.13 3.46
CA ALA A 91 -7.27 -2.65 3.01
C ALA A 91 -7.18 -2.64 1.47
N ASP A 92 -6.57 -1.60 0.94
CA ASP A 92 -6.21 -1.45 -0.48
C ASP A 92 -4.69 -1.60 -0.62
N TYR A 93 -4.26 -2.48 -1.52
CA TYR A 93 -2.87 -2.76 -1.81
C TYR A 93 -2.57 -2.36 -3.26
N GLY A 94 -2.09 -1.14 -3.45
CA GLY A 94 -1.63 -0.63 -4.73
C GLY A 94 -0.21 -1.09 -5.02
N ILE A 95 -0.01 -1.86 -6.08
CA ILE A 95 1.27 -2.46 -6.46
C ILE A 95 1.74 -1.85 -7.77
N VAL A 96 3.00 -1.40 -7.79
CA VAL A 96 3.65 -0.79 -8.94
C VAL A 96 4.92 -1.56 -9.27
N ASP A 97 5.18 -1.69 -10.56
CA ASP A 97 6.39 -2.33 -11.09
C ASP A 97 7.63 -1.47 -10.81
N ALA A 98 8.62 -2.04 -10.13
CA ALA A 98 9.88 -1.38 -9.79
C ALA A 98 10.67 -0.88 -11.00
N ALA A 99 10.47 -1.50 -12.18
CA ALA A 99 11.11 -1.07 -13.41
C ALA A 99 10.49 0.19 -14.02
N ARG A 100 9.37 0.68 -13.48
CA ARG A 100 8.66 1.85 -14.02
C ARG A 100 8.96 3.11 -13.21
N PRO A 101 9.11 4.27 -13.87
CA PRO A 101 9.15 5.55 -13.18
C PRO A 101 7.86 5.74 -12.37
N LEU A 102 7.98 6.34 -11.19
CA LEU A 102 6.84 6.64 -10.33
C LEU A 102 6.13 7.95 -10.71
N GLU A 103 6.68 8.79 -11.60
CA GLU A 103 6.02 10.04 -11.99
C GLU A 103 4.62 9.84 -12.61
N PRO A 104 4.37 8.88 -13.53
CA PRO A 104 3.02 8.61 -14.04
C PRO A 104 2.05 8.09 -12.98
N LEU A 105 2.55 7.61 -11.84
CA LEU A 105 1.73 7.18 -10.72
C LEU A 105 1.14 8.37 -9.97
N HIS A 106 1.79 9.55 -10.02
CA HIS A 106 1.37 10.72 -9.25
C HIS A 106 -0.10 11.06 -9.49
N GLU A 107 -0.59 11.03 -10.73
CA GLU A 107 -2.00 11.29 -11.04
C GLU A 107 -2.92 10.23 -10.44
N ALA A 108 -2.52 8.96 -10.48
CA ALA A 108 -3.33 7.84 -9.99
C ALA A 108 -3.44 7.79 -8.46
N ILE A 109 -2.46 8.34 -7.73
CA ILE A 109 -2.43 8.33 -6.26
C ILE A 109 -2.55 9.71 -5.62
N ALA A 110 -2.64 10.79 -6.41
CA ALA A 110 -2.56 12.17 -5.92
C ALA A 110 -3.52 12.43 -4.77
N ASP A 111 -4.81 12.16 -4.97
CA ASP A 111 -5.84 12.44 -3.97
C ASP A 111 -5.59 11.70 -2.64
N ALA A 112 -5.06 10.48 -2.70
CA ALA A 112 -4.72 9.70 -1.52
C ALA A 112 -3.42 10.19 -0.87
N ALA A 113 -2.36 10.38 -1.67
CA ALA A 113 -1.05 10.81 -1.18
C ALA A 113 -1.08 12.21 -0.54
N LEU A 114 -1.93 13.11 -1.05
CA LEU A 114 -2.12 14.46 -0.48
C LEU A 114 -2.89 14.45 0.84
N LYS A 115 -3.71 13.43 1.10
CA LYS A 115 -4.35 13.23 2.41
C LYS A 115 -3.40 12.65 3.45
N GLY A 116 -2.28 12.10 3.01
CA GLY A 116 -1.27 11.50 3.87
C GLY A 116 -0.34 10.60 3.07
N PHE A 117 0.95 10.69 3.37
CA PHE A 117 1.97 9.85 2.76
C PHE A 117 3.08 9.54 3.77
N LYS A 118 3.34 8.26 4.01
CA LYS A 118 4.33 7.80 4.98
C LYS A 118 5.08 6.59 4.45
N VAL A 119 6.38 6.73 4.23
CA VAL A 119 7.25 5.59 3.89
C VAL A 119 7.38 4.70 5.12
N LEU A 120 7.03 3.42 4.98
CA LEU A 120 7.11 2.44 6.06
C LEU A 120 8.42 1.65 5.99
N TRP A 121 8.83 1.30 4.77
CA TRP A 121 10.06 0.57 4.48
C TRP A 121 10.44 0.71 3.00
N GLU A 122 11.72 0.80 2.68
CA GLU A 122 12.25 0.76 1.32
C GLU A 122 13.71 0.26 1.32
N ASN A 123 14.12 -0.45 0.26
CA ASN A 123 15.50 -0.91 0.09
C ASN A 123 16.45 0.21 -0.38
N GLU A 124 15.96 1.07 -1.28
CA GLU A 124 16.62 2.29 -1.77
C GLU A 124 15.65 3.47 -1.63
N GLU A 125 16.07 4.70 -1.95
CA GLU A 125 15.19 5.89 -1.92
C GLU A 125 14.17 5.87 -3.09
N LEU A 126 13.25 4.91 -3.07
CA LEU A 126 12.27 4.65 -4.12
C LEU A 126 11.14 5.69 -4.07
N PHE A 127 10.68 6.02 -2.86
CA PHE A 127 9.52 6.90 -2.67
C PHE A 127 9.88 8.39 -2.68
N GLY A 128 11.16 8.74 -2.81
CA GLY A 128 11.64 10.12 -2.83
C GLY A 128 10.89 11.06 -3.79
N PRO A 129 10.61 10.68 -5.05
CA PRO A 129 9.82 11.49 -5.97
C PRO A 129 8.41 11.80 -5.46
N ILE A 130 7.72 10.82 -4.88
CA ILE A 130 6.36 10.98 -4.36
C ILE A 130 6.36 11.85 -3.10
N ALA A 131 7.31 11.63 -2.19
CA ALA A 131 7.46 12.46 -1.00
C ALA A 131 7.68 13.94 -1.35
N ARG A 132 8.50 14.21 -2.38
CA ARG A 132 8.71 15.58 -2.90
C ARG A 132 7.47 16.17 -3.59
N PHE A 133 6.66 15.35 -4.25
CA PHE A 133 5.40 15.78 -4.84
C PHE A 133 4.40 16.22 -3.76
N VAL A 134 4.24 15.40 -2.71
CA VAL A 134 3.35 15.70 -1.58
C VAL A 134 3.80 16.95 -0.84
N ALA A 135 5.10 17.11 -0.57
CA ALA A 135 5.64 18.26 0.17
C ALA A 135 5.54 19.60 -0.58
N ARG A 136 5.24 19.60 -1.89
CA ARG A 136 5.16 20.80 -2.74
C ARG A 136 3.73 21.25 -3.05
N SER A 137 2.73 20.47 -2.63
CA SER A 137 1.31 20.70 -2.90
C SER A 137 0.65 21.39 -1.70
#